data_AF-A0A2V9WKC6-F1
#
_entry.id   AF-A0A2V9WKC6-F1
#
_cell.length_a   1.000
_cell.length_b   1.000
_cell.length_c   1.000
_cell.angle_alpha   90.00
_cell.angle_beta   90.00
_cell.angle_gamma   90.00
#
_symmetry.space_group_name_H-M   'P 1'
#
loop_
_entity.id
_entity.type
_entity.pdbx_description
1 polymer ?
#
loop_
_entity_poly.entity_id
_entity_poly.type
_entity_poly.pdbx_seq_one_letter_code
_entity_poly.pdbx_strand_id
1 'polypeptide(L)' 'IPFTLIVILPTNKQLLNPALDRRSAQTEQLLARWGALHAVRSVVGAVALLRFMYLLVHPHE' A
#
# COMPACT_ATOMS: atom_id res chain seq x y z
N ILE A 1 -7.35 -6.89 -2.97
CA ILE A 1 -6.88 -8.08 -2.24
C ILE A 1 -5.64 -8.73 -2.87
N PRO A 2 -5.62 -9.15 -4.15
CA PRO A 2 -4.45 -9.84 -4.72
C PRO A 2 -3.17 -8.99 -4.69
N PHE A 3 -3.25 -7.70 -5.03
CA PHE A 3 -2.13 -6.77 -4.92
C PHE A 3 -1.54 -6.72 -3.50
N THR A 4 -2.39 -6.61 -2.47
CA THR A 4 -1.95 -6.55 -1.07
C THR A 4 -1.23 -7.84 -0.66
N LEU A 5 -1.80 -9.01 -0.98
CA LEU A 5 -1.25 -10.30 -0.54
C LEU A 5 0.00 -10.73 -1.32
N ILE A 6 0.09 -10.39 -2.59
CA ILE A 6 1.21 -10.83 -3.45
C ILE A 6 2.36 -9.82 -3.40
N VAL A 7 2.06 -8.51 -3.31
CA VAL A 7 3.08 -7.45 -3.47
C VAL A 7 3.46 -6.81 -2.14
N ILE A 8 2.51 -6.50 -1.26
CA ILE A 8 2.76 -5.78 0.01
C ILE A 8 3.16 -6.75 1.12
N LEU A 9 2.43 -7.86 1.28
CA LEU A 9 2.63 -8.81 2.37
C LEU A 9 4.07 -9.33 2.51
N PRO A 10 4.81 -9.66 1.43
CA PRO A 10 6.21 -10.09 1.57
C PRO A 10 7.10 -9.02 2.20
N THR A 11 6.89 -7.74 1.85
CA THR A 11 7.63 -6.61 2.42
C THR A 11 7.27 -6.43 3.90
N ASN A 12 5.99 -6.58 4.26
CA ASN A 12 5.55 -6.56 5.65
C ASN A 12 6.20 -7.67 6.47
N LYS A 13 6.25 -8.90 5.95
CA LYS A 13 6.90 -10.03 6.65
C LYS A 13 8.39 -9.77 6.91
N GLN A 14 9.08 -9.14 5.97
CA GLN A 14 10.49 -8.77 6.14
C GLN A 14 10.67 -7.68 7.20
N LEU A 15 9.88 -6.61 7.15
CA LEU A 15 9.92 -5.53 8.13
C LEU A 15 9.52 -5.98 9.54
N LEU A 16 8.65 -6.98 9.66
CA LEU A 16 8.21 -7.54 10.95
C LEU A 16 9.12 -8.65 11.48
N ASN A 17 10.18 -9.01 10.75
CA ASN A 17 11.12 -10.03 11.23
C ASN A 17 11.89 -9.49 12.45
N PRO A 18 11.83 -10.15 13.62
CA PRO A 18 12.57 -9.71 14.81
C PRO A 18 14.10 -9.69 14.63
N ALA A 19 14.61 -10.48 13.69
CA ALA A 19 16.05 -10.54 13.36
C ALA A 19 16.51 -9.39 12.43
N LEU A 20 15.58 -8.56 11.92
CA LEU A 20 15.93 -7.43 11.08
C LEU A 20 16.56 -6.32 11.93
N ASP A 21 17.81 -5.96 11.62
CA ASP A 21 18.46 -4.81 12.24
C ASP A 21 17.80 -3.50 11.78
N ARG A 22 17.18 -2.81 12.74
CA ARG A 22 16.45 -1.55 12.53
C ARG A 22 17.33 -0.41 12.01
N ARG A 23 18.64 -0.46 12.22
CA ARG A 23 19.58 0.59 11.80
C ARG A 23 20.36 0.23 10.54
N SER A 24 20.07 -0.91 9.94
CA SER A 24 20.72 -1.35 8.71
C SER A 24 20.18 -0.64 7.48
N ALA A 25 21.03 -0.50 6.45
CA ALA A 25 20.63 -0.01 5.13
C ALA A 25 19.53 -0.89 4.49
N GLN A 26 19.46 -2.18 4.85
CA GLN A 26 18.39 -3.07 4.39
C GLN A 26 17.02 -2.62 4.92
N THR A 27 16.93 -2.23 6.19
CA THR A 27 15.68 -1.72 6.77
C THR A 27 15.23 -0.45 6.08
N GLU A 28 16.16 0.47 5.78
CA GLU A 28 15.85 1.70 5.03
C GLU A 28 15.29 1.40 3.64
N GLN A 29 15.91 0.47 2.90
CA GLN A 29 15.43 0.05 1.57
C GLN A 29 14.04 -0.60 1.66
N LEU A 30 13.80 -1.44 2.66
CA LEU A 30 12.50 -2.08 2.88
C LEU A 30 11.43 -1.05 3.24
N LEU A 31 11.75 -0.05 4.06
CA LEU A 31 10.84 1.04 4.41
C LEU A 31 10.52 1.93 3.21
N ALA A 32 11.50 2.26 2.37
CA ALA A 32 11.29 3.01 1.14
C ALA A 32 10.35 2.26 0.19
N ARG A 33 10.60 0.96 -0.02
CA ARG A 33 9.71 0.09 -0.81
C ARG A 33 8.31 0.00 -0.21
N TRP A 34 8.21 -0.20 1.10
CA TRP A 34 6.95 -0.27 1.82
C TRP A 34 6.12 1.02 1.64
N GLY A 35 6.76 2.19 1.78
CA GLY A 35 6.13 3.49 1.58
C GLY A 35 5.59 3.65 0.16
N ALA A 36 6.38 3.31 -0.85
CA ALA A 36 5.95 3.39 -2.26
C ALA A 36 4.75 2.47 -2.54
N LEU A 37 4.79 1.22 -2.08
CA LEU A 37 3.69 0.27 -2.26
C LEU A 37 2.40 0.72 -1.55
N HIS A 38 2.52 1.28 -0.35
CA HIS A 38 1.39 1.82 0.38
C HIS A 38 0.82 3.08 -0.28
N ALA A 39 1.66 3.94 -0.87
CA ALA A 39 1.20 5.10 -1.63
C ALA A 39 0.35 4.68 -2.84
N VAL A 40 0.78 3.67 -3.60
CA VAL A 40 0.00 3.10 -4.71
C VAL A 40 -1.37 2.63 -4.22
N ARG A 41 -1.40 1.88 -3.11
CA ARG A 41 -2.67 1.41 -2.52
C ARG A 41 -3.60 2.58 -2.14
N SER A 42 -3.05 3.62 -1.53
CA SER A 42 -3.82 4.80 -1.10
C SER A 42 -4.37 5.58 -2.29
N VAL A 43 -3.57 5.79 -3.35
CA VAL A 43 -4.02 6.49 -4.57
C VAL A 43 -5.14 5.72 -5.25
N VAL A 44 -4.99 4.41 -5.44
CA VAL A 44 -6.05 3.57 -6.03
C VAL A 44 -7.34 3.64 -5.21
N GLY A 45 -7.24 3.57 -3.88
CA GLY A 45 -8.39 3.70 -2.99
C GLY A 45 -9.05 5.09 -3.07
N ALA A 46 -8.25 6.16 -3.11
CA ALA A 46 -8.74 7.52 -3.24
C ALA A 46 -9.47 7.73 -4.58
N VAL A 47 -8.90 7.25 -5.69
CA VAL A 47 -9.54 7.30 -7.01
C VAL A 47 -10.86 6.53 -7.02
N ALA A 48 -10.90 5.33 -6.43
CA ALA A 48 -12.13 4.55 -6.32
C ALA A 48 -13.20 5.28 -5.49
N LEU A 49 -12.80 5.91 -4.39
CA LEU A 49 -13.69 6.70 -3.54
C LEU A 49 -14.23 7.92 -4.30
N LEU A 50 -13.37 8.68 -4.99
CA LEU A 50 -13.79 9.84 -5.78
C LEU A 50 -14.76 9.42 -6.88
N ARG A 51 -14.50 8.30 -7.56
CA ARG A 51 -15.41 7.75 -8.56
C ARG A 51 -16.76 7.36 -7.94
N PHE A 52 -16.74 6.69 -6.78
CA PHE A 52 -17.96 6.34 -6.07
C PHE A 52 -18.77 7.58 -5.69
N MET A 53 -18.12 8.60 -5.13
CA MET A 53 -18.76 9.88 -4.80
C MET A 53 -19.35 10.57 -6.03
N TYR A 54 -18.63 10.58 -7.16
CA TYR A 54 -19.12 11.15 -8.41
C TYR A 54 -20.42 10.48 -8.86
N LEU A 55 -20.43 9.14 -8.90
CA LEU A 55 -21.62 8.35 -9.30
C LEU A 55 -22.77 8.48 -8.31
N LEU A 56 -22.47 8.62 -7.01
CA LEU A 56 -23.48 8.80 -5.97
C LEU A 56 -24.18 10.16 -6.11
N VAL A 57 -23.44 11.21 -6.52
CA VAL A 57 -23.98 12.56 -6.71
C VAL A 57 -24.61 12.76 -8.09
N HIS A 58 -24.14 12.04 -9.11
CA HIS A 58 -24.69 12.06 -10.47
C HIS A 58 -25.26 10.69 -10.85
N PRO A 59 -26.33 10.23 -10.18
CA PRO A 59 -27.02 9.03 -10.59
C PRO A 59 -27.60 9.27 -11.99
N HIS A 60 -27.21 8.45 -12.96
CA HIS A 60 -27.86 8.44 -14.27
C HIS A 60 -29.25 7.83 -14.10
N GLU A 61 -30.29 8.61 -14.42
CA GLU A 61 -31.71 8.18 -14.44
C GLU A 61 -32.02 7.32 -15.67
#